data_AF-A0AAX1K4A1-F1
#
_entry.id   AF-A0AAX1K4A1-F1
#
_cell.length_a   1.000
_cell.length_b   1.000
_cell.length_c   1.000
_cell.angle_alpha   90.00
_cell.angle_beta   90.00
_cell.angle_gamma   90.00
#
_symmetry.space_group_name_H-M   'P 1'
#
loop_
_entity.id
_entity.type
_entity.pdbx_description
1 polymer ?
#
loop_
_entity_poly.entity_id
_entity_poly.type
_entity_poly.pdbx_seq_one_letter_code
_entity_poly.pdbx_strand_id
1 'polypeptide(L)'
;MTEQETLTILLDVYAYYQAYQIVKASQFFSDDIIFLLELLKERRELNVDFLFQNQVHLQELELTYHISLLDNAYEEELLANYIMDLEAKLRNDHIIDFVRSVSPILYRLLMRLIQSQVADINDYIYDAKNDQYDTWRFDKMHDSANPFVQNFVAKGRDSKITSRSLADFIQLTDLPQAIKDNVLLLRDFEKSVRNPLAHLIKPFDEEELHRTTGFSSQTFLEKIIQLAVFSGIHYDNDKFYFDKVNELIKRIYHN
;
A
#
# COMPACT_ATOMS: atom_id res chain seq x y z
N MET A 1 9.66 -10.28 32.92
CA MET A 1 9.87 -9.85 31.53
C MET A 1 10.70 -8.58 31.60
N THR A 2 11.90 -8.59 31.03
CA THR A 2 12.74 -7.37 30.95
C THR A 2 12.16 -6.40 29.91
N GLU A 3 12.57 -5.14 29.94
CA GLU A 3 12.15 -4.16 28.92
C GLU A 3 12.59 -4.59 27.51
N GLN A 4 13.75 -5.23 27.37
CA GLN A 4 14.26 -5.79 26.10
C GLN A 4 13.43 -6.98 25.61
N GLU A 5 13.04 -7.90 26.50
CA GLU A 5 12.13 -9.02 26.15
C GLU A 5 10.77 -8.50 25.69
N THR A 6 10.25 -7.47 26.37
CA THR A 6 8.98 -6.84 26.01
C THR A 6 9.08 -6.15 24.66
N LEU A 7 10.16 -5.41 24.41
CA LEU A 7 10.41 -4.77 23.12
C LEU A 7 10.51 -5.81 21.99
N THR A 8 11.22 -6.92 22.20
CA THR A 8 11.33 -8.00 21.20
C THR A 8 9.96 -8.50 20.77
N ILE A 9 9.08 -8.81 21.73
CA ILE A 9 7.73 -9.29 21.45
C ILE A 9 6.92 -8.26 20.65
N LEU A 10 7.03 -6.97 21.00
CA LEU A 10 6.31 -5.91 20.29
C LEU A 10 6.82 -5.69 18.87
N LEU A 11 8.14 -5.83 18.63
CA LEU A 11 8.72 -5.77 17.29
C LEU A 11 8.22 -6.92 16.43
N ASP A 12 8.16 -8.14 16.97
CA ASP A 12 7.74 -9.34 16.24
C ASP A 12 6.28 -9.30 15.76
N VAL A 13 5.43 -8.49 16.41
CA VAL A 13 4.04 -8.22 15.98
C VAL A 13 3.85 -6.80 15.42
N TYR A 14 4.94 -6.09 15.09
CA TYR A 14 4.90 -4.76 14.48
C TYR A 14 4.10 -3.71 15.27
N ALA A 15 4.07 -3.83 16.61
CA ALA A 15 3.34 -2.95 17.53
C ALA A 15 4.14 -1.69 17.88
N TYR A 16 4.48 -0.91 16.85
CA TYR A 16 5.45 0.20 16.97
C TYR A 16 5.00 1.36 17.85
N TYR A 17 3.69 1.61 17.95
CA TYR A 17 3.18 2.61 18.88
C TYR A 17 3.56 2.25 20.33
N GLN A 18 3.26 1.02 20.75
CA GLN A 18 3.57 0.53 22.10
C GLN A 18 5.08 0.44 22.32
N ALA A 19 5.82 -0.08 21.33
CA ALA A 19 7.28 -0.16 21.39
C ALA A 19 7.92 1.23 21.59
N TYR A 20 7.47 2.24 20.83
CA TYR A 20 7.92 3.62 20.97
C TYR A 20 7.65 4.21 22.37
N GLN A 21 6.45 3.99 22.92
CA GLN A 21 6.14 4.49 24.28
C GLN A 21 7.04 3.87 25.35
N ILE A 22 7.36 2.57 25.23
CA ILE A 22 8.24 1.88 26.18
C ILE A 22 9.66 2.43 26.09
N VAL A 23 10.24 2.53 24.90
CA VAL A 23 11.63 3.01 24.77
C VAL A 23 11.79 4.46 25.17
N LYS A 24 10.78 5.30 24.91
CA LYS A 24 10.79 6.73 25.27
C LYS A 24 10.74 6.95 26.78
N ALA A 25 10.11 6.05 27.52
CA ALA A 25 10.04 6.10 28.98
C ALA A 25 11.23 5.41 29.68
N SER A 26 12.00 4.63 28.93
CA SER A 26 13.15 3.87 29.43
C SER A 26 14.42 4.73 29.48
N GLN A 27 15.37 4.36 30.34
CA GLN A 27 16.71 4.95 30.40
C GLN A 27 17.79 4.05 29.76
N PHE A 28 17.41 2.89 29.22
CA PHE A 28 18.34 1.86 28.78
C PHE A 28 18.54 1.79 27.26
N PHE A 29 17.72 2.49 26.47
CA PHE A 29 17.81 2.51 25.01
C PHE A 29 18.45 3.79 24.50
N SER A 30 19.21 3.69 23.40
CA SER A 30 19.85 4.84 22.76
C SER A 30 18.85 5.71 22.00
N ASP A 31 19.22 6.97 21.74
CA ASP A 31 18.43 7.90 20.93
C ASP A 31 18.16 7.34 19.52
N ASP A 32 19.12 6.60 18.93
CA ASP A 32 18.93 5.91 17.64
C ASP A 32 17.75 4.93 17.67
N ILE A 33 17.61 4.14 18.74
CA ILE A 33 16.47 3.20 18.88
C ILE A 33 15.16 3.98 19.01
N ILE A 34 15.17 5.06 19.78
CA ILE A 34 13.98 5.92 19.97
C ILE A 34 13.55 6.50 18.62
N PHE A 35 14.49 7.03 17.84
CA PHE A 35 14.21 7.58 16.51
C PHE A 35 13.71 6.51 15.52
N LEU A 36 14.37 5.34 15.45
CA LEU A 36 13.95 4.26 14.56
C LEU A 36 12.54 3.76 14.90
N LEU A 37 12.18 3.69 16.18
CA LEU A 37 10.83 3.31 16.59
C LEU A 37 9.79 4.40 16.32
N GLU A 38 10.16 5.68 16.42
CA GLU A 38 9.31 6.78 15.97
C GLU A 38 9.05 6.70 14.47
N LEU A 39 10.10 6.49 13.67
CA LEU A 39 10.00 6.30 12.22
C LEU A 39 9.04 5.15 11.87
N LEU A 40 9.16 4.00 12.53
CA LEU A 40 8.29 2.85 12.28
C LEU A 40 6.84 3.10 12.73
N LYS A 41 6.64 3.84 13.82
CA LYS A 41 5.30 4.29 14.26
C LYS A 41 4.65 5.19 13.21
N GLU A 42 5.37 6.22 12.75
CA GLU A 42 4.88 7.17 11.75
C GLU A 42 4.58 6.49 10.41
N ARG A 43 5.41 5.52 9.99
CA ARG A 43 5.13 4.68 8.82
C ARG A 43 3.80 3.92 8.95
N ARG A 44 3.50 3.29 10.09
CA ARG A 44 2.23 2.60 10.36
C ARG A 44 1.02 3.55 10.45
N GLU A 45 1.27 4.82 10.78
CA GLU A 45 0.28 5.90 10.76
C GLU A 45 0.15 6.56 9.38
N LEU A 46 0.83 6.00 8.36
CA LEU A 46 0.87 6.49 6.98
C LEU A 46 1.48 7.88 6.82
N ASN A 47 2.26 8.34 7.80
CA ASN A 47 2.94 9.62 7.79
C ASN A 47 4.32 9.50 7.14
N VAL A 48 4.33 9.47 5.79
CA VAL A 48 5.59 9.46 5.03
C VAL A 48 6.32 10.80 5.09
N ASP A 49 5.63 11.90 5.39
CA ASP A 49 6.27 13.22 5.55
C ASP A 49 7.36 13.21 6.63
N PHE A 50 7.19 12.41 7.70
CA PHE A 50 8.19 12.27 8.75
C PHE A 50 9.58 11.87 8.20
N LEU A 51 9.62 10.98 7.20
CA LEU A 51 10.88 10.52 6.61
C LEU A 51 11.61 11.63 5.85
N PHE A 52 10.85 12.43 5.11
CA PHE A 52 11.40 13.53 4.33
C PHE A 52 11.74 14.75 5.20
N GLN A 53 10.99 15.00 6.27
CA GLN A 53 11.30 16.02 7.27
C GLN A 53 12.58 15.71 8.04
N ASN A 54 12.87 14.43 8.28
CA ASN A 54 14.05 13.95 9.02
C ASN A 54 15.10 13.32 8.10
N GLN A 55 15.09 13.64 6.80
CA GLN A 55 15.91 12.96 5.79
C GLN A 55 17.41 13.01 6.08
N VAL A 56 17.91 14.12 6.65
CA VAL A 56 19.34 14.26 7.01
C VAL A 56 19.74 13.22 8.06
N HIS A 57 18.97 13.13 9.14
CA HIS A 57 19.26 12.17 10.21
C HIS A 57 19.04 10.72 9.75
N LEU A 58 18.01 10.49 8.92
CA LEU A 58 17.77 9.19 8.29
C LEU A 58 18.99 8.75 7.47
N GLN A 59 19.58 9.63 6.67
CA GLN A 59 20.79 9.35 5.89
C GLN A 59 22.02 9.06 6.77
N GLU A 60 22.17 9.73 7.90
CA GLU A 60 23.25 9.44 8.86
C GLU A 60 23.14 8.02 9.42
N LEU A 61 21.92 7.57 9.76
CA LEU A 61 21.66 6.22 10.24
C LEU A 61 21.86 5.17 9.14
N GLU A 62 21.44 5.47 7.91
CA GLU A 62 21.67 4.59 6.74
C GLU A 62 23.16 4.33 6.51
N LEU A 63 23.99 5.38 6.59
CA LEU A 63 25.45 5.28 6.45
C LEU A 63 26.09 4.56 7.64
N THR A 64 25.66 4.87 8.86
CA THR A 64 26.18 4.29 10.11
C THR A 64 25.92 2.79 10.20
N TYR A 65 24.69 2.37 9.88
CA TYR A 65 24.24 0.99 10.06
C TYR A 65 24.23 0.17 8.76
N HIS A 66 24.65 0.78 7.64
CA HIS A 66 24.67 0.15 6.32
C HIS A 66 23.32 -0.48 5.92
N ILE A 67 22.25 0.28 6.10
CA ILE A 67 20.86 -0.11 5.86
C ILE A 67 20.18 0.92 4.95
N SER A 68 19.19 0.50 4.16
CA SER A 68 18.28 1.43 3.50
C SER A 68 17.00 1.61 4.32
N LEU A 69 16.69 2.85 4.68
CA LEU A 69 15.50 3.27 5.42
C LEU A 69 14.49 4.00 4.52
N LEU A 70 14.91 4.52 3.36
CA LEU A 70 14.08 5.17 2.35
C LEU A 70 14.52 4.75 0.93
N ASP A 71 13.66 4.02 0.20
CA ASP A 71 14.01 3.46 -1.12
C ASP A 71 13.43 4.25 -2.31
N ASN A 72 12.40 5.07 -2.08
CA ASN A 72 11.66 5.74 -3.16
C ASN A 72 11.60 7.27 -3.00
N ALA A 73 11.22 7.96 -4.07
CA ALA A 73 10.76 9.35 -4.01
C ALA A 73 9.38 9.44 -3.34
N TYR A 74 8.96 10.65 -2.94
CA TYR A 74 7.78 10.86 -2.08
C TYR A 74 6.50 10.14 -2.54
N GLU A 75 6.10 10.31 -3.81
CA GLU A 75 4.85 9.74 -4.33
C GLU A 75 4.88 8.19 -4.36
N GLU A 76 6.01 7.63 -4.79
CA GLU A 76 6.23 6.18 -4.80
C GLU A 76 6.37 5.60 -3.38
N GLU A 77 7.03 6.33 -2.47
CA GLU A 77 7.24 5.92 -1.09
C GLU A 77 5.92 5.90 -0.31
N LEU A 78 5.01 6.84 -0.58
CA LEU A 78 3.67 6.82 0.00
C LEU A 78 2.93 5.50 -0.30
N LEU A 79 3.01 5.04 -1.55
CA LEU A 79 2.38 3.79 -1.99
C LEU A 79 3.12 2.58 -1.44
N ALA A 80 4.45 2.57 -1.48
CA ALA A 80 5.27 1.50 -0.89
C ALA A 80 4.99 1.36 0.62
N ASN A 81 4.96 2.47 1.35
CA ASN A 81 4.68 2.51 2.80
C ASN A 81 3.29 1.95 3.13
N TYR A 82 2.29 2.27 2.32
CA TYR A 82 0.96 1.69 2.50
C TYR A 82 0.97 0.17 2.30
N ILE A 83 1.73 -0.35 1.33
CA ILE A 83 1.86 -1.79 1.10
C ILE A 83 2.61 -2.45 2.27
N MET A 84 3.63 -1.79 2.84
CA MET A 84 4.32 -2.30 4.05
C MET A 84 3.36 -2.42 5.25
N ASP A 85 2.51 -1.41 5.48
CA ASP A 85 1.46 -1.47 6.51
C ASP A 85 0.44 -2.59 6.23
N LEU A 86 0.09 -2.80 4.95
CA LEU A 86 -0.80 -3.87 4.53
C LEU A 86 -0.20 -5.26 4.80
N GLU A 87 1.08 -5.45 4.49
CA GLU A 87 1.81 -6.69 4.79
C GLU A 87 1.93 -6.93 6.31
N ALA A 88 2.16 -5.89 7.11
CA ALA A 88 2.18 -6.02 8.57
C ALA A 88 0.83 -6.47 9.15
N LYS A 89 -0.29 -6.00 8.60
CA LYS A 89 -1.64 -6.46 8.97
C LYS A 89 -1.85 -7.93 8.61
N LEU A 90 -1.39 -8.33 7.43
CA LEU A 90 -1.48 -9.71 6.94
C LEU A 90 -0.69 -10.66 7.84
N ARG A 91 0.57 -10.32 8.16
CA ARG A 91 1.46 -11.14 9.00
C ARG A 91 0.98 -11.32 10.44
N ASN A 92 0.13 -10.41 10.92
CA ASN A 92 -0.54 -10.50 12.22
C ASN A 92 -1.93 -11.16 12.15
N ASP A 93 -2.29 -11.81 11.04
CA ASP A 93 -3.59 -12.43 10.80
C ASP A 93 -4.79 -11.47 10.95
N HIS A 94 -4.57 -10.16 10.79
CA HIS A 94 -5.63 -9.15 10.79
C HIS A 94 -6.34 -9.11 9.42
N ILE A 95 -6.86 -10.25 8.96
CA ILE A 95 -7.38 -10.46 7.60
C ILE A 95 -8.49 -9.48 7.23
N ILE A 96 -9.40 -9.17 8.16
CA ILE A 96 -10.48 -8.22 7.91
C ILE A 96 -9.93 -6.82 7.63
N ASP A 97 -8.94 -6.37 8.40
CA ASP A 97 -8.34 -5.05 8.24
C ASP A 97 -7.44 -4.99 7.00
N PHE A 98 -6.74 -6.09 6.67
CA PHE A 98 -6.06 -6.26 5.39
C PHE A 98 -7.05 -6.04 4.23
N VAL A 99 -8.15 -6.80 4.18
CA VAL A 99 -9.18 -6.71 3.13
C VAL A 99 -9.71 -5.28 2.96
N ARG A 100 -10.05 -4.61 4.08
CA ARG A 100 -10.59 -3.24 4.04
C ARG A 100 -9.56 -2.24 3.51
N SER A 101 -8.29 -2.45 3.84
CA SER A 101 -7.17 -1.59 3.44
C SER A 101 -6.80 -1.74 1.95
N VAL A 102 -7.25 -2.77 1.23
CA VAL A 102 -6.88 -2.96 -0.19
C VAL A 102 -7.45 -1.87 -1.12
N SER A 103 -8.64 -1.34 -0.84
CA SER A 103 -9.36 -0.48 -1.82
C SER A 103 -8.63 0.84 -2.16
N PRO A 104 -8.11 1.62 -1.19
CA PRO A 104 -7.37 2.85 -1.51
C PRO A 104 -6.10 2.58 -2.32
N ILE A 105 -5.29 1.59 -1.92
CA ILE A 105 -4.04 1.26 -2.64
C ILE A 105 -4.31 0.71 -4.03
N LEU A 106 -5.33 -0.15 -4.18
CA LEU A 106 -5.75 -0.65 -5.48
C LEU A 106 -6.14 0.51 -6.40
N TYR A 107 -7.01 1.43 -5.95
CA TYR A 107 -7.40 2.59 -6.74
C TYR A 107 -6.19 3.43 -7.20
N ARG A 108 -5.25 3.71 -6.29
CA ARG A 108 -4.03 4.49 -6.60
C ARG A 108 -3.14 3.78 -7.62
N LEU A 109 -2.92 2.47 -7.47
CA LEU A 109 -2.13 1.69 -8.42
C LEU A 109 -2.80 1.62 -9.80
N LEU A 110 -4.11 1.39 -9.87
CA LEU A 110 -4.83 1.39 -11.15
C LEU A 110 -4.77 2.76 -11.85
N MET A 111 -4.92 3.86 -11.10
CA MET A 111 -4.77 5.19 -11.65
C MET A 111 -3.35 5.44 -12.18
N ARG A 112 -2.32 5.05 -11.42
CA ARG A 112 -0.92 5.16 -11.84
C ARG A 112 -0.63 4.34 -13.11
N LEU A 113 -1.18 3.14 -13.23
CA LEU A 113 -1.08 2.34 -14.45
C LEU A 113 -1.74 3.04 -15.65
N ILE A 114 -2.92 3.64 -15.48
CA ILE A 114 -3.58 4.39 -16.56
C ILE A 114 -2.76 5.63 -16.94
N GLN A 115 -2.22 6.36 -15.97
CA GLN A 115 -1.34 7.52 -16.22
C GLN A 115 -0.13 7.15 -17.09
N SER A 116 0.40 5.93 -16.97
CA SER A 116 1.47 5.44 -17.85
C SER A 116 1.04 5.21 -19.31
N GLN A 117 -0.26 5.03 -19.56
CA GLN A 117 -0.85 4.73 -20.88
C GLN A 117 -1.52 5.97 -21.50
N VAL A 118 -1.95 6.91 -20.67
CA VAL A 118 -2.69 8.12 -21.02
C VAL A 118 -2.15 9.28 -20.18
N ALA A 119 -1.16 9.99 -20.73
CA ALA A 119 -0.44 11.04 -20.01
C ALA A 119 -1.34 12.20 -19.55
N ASP A 120 -2.40 12.48 -20.32
CA ASP A 120 -3.39 13.52 -20.10
C ASP A 120 -4.65 13.00 -19.37
N ILE A 121 -4.59 11.83 -18.71
CA ILE A 121 -5.78 11.22 -18.08
C ILE A 121 -6.48 12.16 -17.09
N ASN A 122 -5.71 12.97 -16.37
CA ASN A 122 -6.21 13.90 -15.37
C ASN A 122 -7.11 15.00 -15.98
N ASP A 123 -6.93 15.35 -17.26
CA ASP A 123 -7.76 16.35 -17.94
C ASP A 123 -9.20 15.87 -18.17
N TYR A 124 -9.36 14.54 -18.23
CA TYR A 124 -10.62 13.84 -18.37
C TYR A 124 -11.31 13.51 -17.05
N ILE A 125 -10.72 13.90 -15.91
CA ILE A 125 -11.28 13.68 -14.57
C ILE A 125 -11.88 14.98 -14.05
N TYR A 126 -13.10 14.90 -13.55
CA TYR A 126 -13.71 15.92 -12.72
C TYR A 126 -13.52 15.52 -11.25
N ASP A 127 -12.64 16.24 -10.58
CA ASP A 127 -12.42 16.16 -9.14
C ASP A 127 -13.67 16.64 -8.40
N ALA A 128 -14.33 15.70 -7.74
CA ALA A 128 -15.47 16.01 -6.92
C ALA A 128 -14.98 16.51 -5.55
N LYS A 129 -15.02 17.83 -5.34
CA LYS A 129 -14.47 18.51 -4.14
C LYS A 129 -15.08 18.12 -2.77
N ASN A 130 -15.96 17.12 -2.72
CA ASN A 130 -16.74 16.68 -1.56
C ASN A 130 -16.68 15.15 -1.43
N ASP A 131 -17.47 14.53 -0.54
CA ASP A 131 -17.59 13.06 -0.37
C ASP A 131 -18.13 12.28 -1.60
N GLN A 132 -18.18 12.91 -2.78
CA GLN A 132 -18.61 12.28 -4.01
C GLN A 132 -17.41 11.66 -4.73
N TYR A 133 -17.68 10.61 -5.50
CA TYR A 133 -16.67 10.04 -6.40
C TYR A 133 -16.31 11.06 -7.48
N ASP A 134 -15.05 11.07 -7.86
CA ASP A 134 -14.60 11.70 -9.11
C ASP A 134 -15.42 11.16 -10.28
N THR A 135 -15.57 11.98 -11.32
CA THR A 135 -16.35 11.59 -12.50
C THR A 135 -15.58 11.79 -13.80
N TRP A 136 -15.83 10.91 -14.77
CA TRP A 136 -15.30 11.05 -16.12
C TRP A 136 -15.96 12.20 -16.86
N ARG A 137 -15.15 13.01 -17.53
CA ARG A 137 -15.59 14.03 -18.48
C ARG A 137 -15.74 13.42 -19.87
N PHE A 138 -16.75 12.57 -20.04
CA PHE A 138 -16.96 11.85 -21.30
C PHE A 138 -17.03 12.78 -22.52
N ASP A 139 -17.62 13.96 -22.40
CA ASP A 139 -17.66 14.96 -23.48
C ASP A 139 -16.26 15.32 -23.98
N LYS A 140 -15.30 15.54 -23.07
CA LYS A 140 -13.90 15.82 -23.43
C LYS A 140 -13.18 14.59 -23.98
N MET A 141 -13.53 13.41 -23.49
CA MET A 141 -12.88 12.16 -23.92
C MET A 141 -13.22 11.80 -25.36
N HIS A 142 -14.38 12.21 -25.90
CA HIS A 142 -14.73 12.04 -27.32
C HIS A 142 -13.80 12.81 -28.26
N ASP A 143 -13.14 13.87 -27.79
CA ASP A 143 -12.19 14.65 -28.59
C ASP A 143 -10.74 14.17 -28.41
N SER A 144 -10.50 13.14 -27.61
CA SER A 144 -9.15 12.64 -27.32
C SER A 144 -8.51 12.01 -28.55
N ALA A 145 -7.24 12.31 -28.82
CA ALA A 145 -6.46 11.61 -29.84
C ALA A 145 -6.03 10.19 -29.40
N ASN A 146 -6.21 9.83 -28.13
CA ASN A 146 -5.76 8.53 -27.60
C ASN A 146 -6.79 7.41 -27.91
N PRO A 147 -6.40 6.35 -28.64
CA PRO A 147 -7.31 5.25 -28.99
C PRO A 147 -7.92 4.54 -27.79
N PHE A 148 -7.21 4.43 -26.66
CA PHE A 148 -7.73 3.78 -25.46
C PHE A 148 -8.88 4.57 -24.85
N VAL A 149 -8.75 5.90 -24.83
CA VAL A 149 -9.78 6.82 -24.35
C VAL A 149 -11.02 6.71 -25.24
N GLN A 150 -10.85 6.75 -26.56
CA GLN A 150 -11.96 6.61 -27.53
C GLN A 150 -12.71 5.28 -27.35
N ASN A 151 -11.96 4.18 -27.26
CA ASN A 151 -12.53 2.85 -27.04
C ASN A 151 -13.25 2.73 -25.69
N PHE A 152 -12.80 3.47 -24.67
CA PHE A 152 -13.42 3.46 -23.34
C PHE A 152 -14.78 4.16 -23.36
N VAL A 153 -14.86 5.34 -23.96
CA VAL A 153 -16.08 6.16 -24.05
C VAL A 153 -17.13 5.49 -24.92
N ALA A 154 -16.73 4.86 -26.04
CA ALA A 154 -17.63 4.19 -26.97
C ALA A 154 -18.46 3.06 -26.32
N LYS A 155 -18.04 2.53 -25.17
CA LYS A 155 -18.74 1.44 -24.45
C LYS A 155 -19.89 1.91 -23.56
N GLY A 156 -20.12 3.21 -23.39
CA GLY A 156 -21.24 3.76 -22.62
C GLY A 156 -21.26 3.33 -21.14
N ARG A 157 -20.46 3.99 -20.31
CA ARG A 157 -20.19 3.59 -18.91
C ARG A 157 -20.78 4.57 -17.90
N ASP A 158 -20.81 4.14 -16.63
CA ASP A 158 -21.12 5.03 -15.50
C ASP A 158 -20.10 6.17 -15.44
N SER A 159 -20.54 7.37 -15.08
CA SER A 159 -19.66 8.53 -14.95
C SER A 159 -18.73 8.43 -13.74
N LYS A 160 -19.10 7.68 -12.69
CA LYS A 160 -18.30 7.59 -11.46
C LYS A 160 -17.01 6.79 -11.67
N ILE A 161 -15.90 7.39 -11.26
CA ILE A 161 -14.59 6.74 -11.26
C ILE A 161 -14.48 5.83 -10.04
N THR A 162 -14.63 4.53 -10.29
CA THR A 162 -14.42 3.47 -9.31
C THR A 162 -13.23 2.62 -9.73
N SER A 163 -12.67 1.84 -8.81
CA SER A 163 -11.69 0.80 -9.13
C SER A 163 -12.17 -0.14 -10.25
N ARG A 164 -13.46 -0.50 -10.27
CA ARG A 164 -14.09 -1.23 -11.39
C ARG A 164 -13.98 -0.46 -12.70
N SER A 165 -14.29 0.84 -12.70
CA SER A 165 -14.18 1.67 -13.90
C SER A 165 -12.73 1.73 -14.41
N LEU A 166 -11.75 1.86 -13.51
CA LEU A 166 -10.33 1.90 -13.86
C LEU A 166 -9.85 0.54 -14.38
N ALA A 167 -10.25 -0.55 -13.73
CA ALA A 167 -9.95 -1.92 -14.19
C ALA A 167 -10.48 -2.17 -15.60
N ASP A 168 -11.73 -1.74 -15.86
CA ASP A 168 -12.36 -1.82 -17.17
C ASP A 168 -11.64 -0.95 -18.24
N PHE A 169 -11.05 0.18 -17.84
CA PHE A 169 -10.21 1.02 -18.70
C PHE A 169 -8.89 0.30 -19.03
N ILE A 170 -8.20 -0.23 -18.02
CA ILE A 170 -6.91 -0.93 -18.17
C ILE A 170 -6.98 -2.06 -19.20
N GLN A 171 -8.11 -2.77 -19.31
CA GLN A 171 -8.29 -3.82 -20.32
C GLN A 171 -8.15 -3.31 -21.77
N LEU A 172 -8.42 -2.02 -22.00
CA LEU A 172 -8.36 -1.39 -23.32
C LEU A 172 -6.98 -0.81 -23.67
N THR A 173 -6.05 -0.79 -22.72
CA THR A 173 -4.69 -0.23 -22.90
C THR A 173 -3.73 -1.24 -23.53
N ASP A 174 -2.48 -0.84 -23.79
CA ASP A 174 -1.43 -1.73 -24.29
C ASP A 174 -0.62 -2.43 -23.18
N LEU A 175 -1.12 -2.40 -21.93
CA LEU A 175 -0.49 -3.11 -20.83
C LEU A 175 -0.38 -4.62 -21.09
N PRO A 176 0.69 -5.30 -20.61
CA PRO A 176 0.84 -6.74 -20.77
C PRO A 176 -0.35 -7.52 -20.23
N GLN A 177 -0.72 -8.63 -20.89
CA GLN A 177 -1.87 -9.43 -20.49
C GLN A 177 -1.78 -9.91 -19.03
N ALA A 178 -0.58 -10.27 -18.55
CA ALA A 178 -0.38 -10.64 -17.16
C ALA A 178 -0.77 -9.53 -16.15
N ILE A 179 -0.53 -8.25 -16.50
CA ILE A 179 -0.94 -7.11 -15.68
C ILE A 179 -2.46 -6.93 -15.75
N LYS A 180 -3.04 -7.06 -16.95
CA LYS A 180 -4.49 -7.00 -17.15
C LYS A 180 -5.23 -8.08 -16.36
N ASP A 181 -4.73 -9.31 -16.36
CA ASP A 181 -5.29 -10.44 -15.61
C ASP A 181 -5.18 -10.22 -14.10
N ASN A 182 -4.04 -9.70 -13.63
CA ASN A 182 -3.84 -9.32 -12.24
C ASN A 182 -4.87 -8.27 -11.78
N VAL A 183 -5.10 -7.23 -12.58
CA VAL A 183 -6.11 -6.21 -12.30
C VAL A 183 -7.53 -6.79 -12.25
N LEU A 184 -7.87 -7.74 -13.13
CA LEU A 184 -9.17 -8.40 -13.09
C LEU A 184 -9.34 -9.26 -11.81
N LEU A 185 -8.30 -9.98 -11.40
CA LEU A 185 -8.31 -10.76 -10.16
C LEU A 185 -8.56 -9.87 -8.94
N LEU A 186 -7.85 -8.75 -8.82
CA LEU A 186 -8.01 -7.81 -7.70
C LEU A 186 -9.37 -7.11 -7.70
N ARG A 187 -9.94 -6.85 -8.89
CA ARG A 187 -11.30 -6.34 -9.03
C ARG A 187 -12.34 -7.35 -8.54
N ASP A 188 -12.18 -8.62 -8.90
CA ASP A 188 -13.11 -9.67 -8.45
C ASP A 188 -13.01 -9.89 -6.94
N PHE A 189 -11.80 -9.80 -6.37
CA PHE A 189 -11.59 -9.73 -4.92
C PHE A 189 -12.33 -8.56 -4.28
N GLU A 190 -12.23 -7.35 -4.85
CA GLU A 190 -12.90 -6.18 -4.29
C GLU A 190 -14.43 -6.34 -4.30
N LYS A 191 -14.97 -6.91 -5.38
CA LYS A 191 -16.41 -7.14 -5.53
C LYS A 191 -16.93 -8.24 -4.58
N SER A 192 -16.22 -9.36 -4.48
CA SER A 192 -16.69 -10.57 -3.79
C SER A 192 -16.42 -10.55 -2.29
N VAL A 193 -15.33 -9.90 -1.86
CA VAL A 193 -14.87 -9.92 -0.46
C VAL A 193 -14.91 -8.53 0.15
N ARG A 194 -14.15 -7.57 -0.41
CA ARG A 194 -13.99 -6.25 0.21
C ARG A 194 -15.31 -5.51 0.35
N ASN A 195 -16.12 -5.45 -0.71
CA ASN A 195 -17.37 -4.69 -0.70
C ASN A 195 -18.36 -5.23 0.35
N PRO A 196 -18.63 -6.55 0.43
CA PRO A 196 -19.40 -7.10 1.55
C PRO A 196 -18.79 -6.79 2.92
N LEU A 197 -17.47 -6.92 3.11
CA LEU A 197 -16.81 -6.70 4.41
C LEU A 197 -16.77 -5.24 4.87
N ALA A 198 -16.90 -4.29 3.94
CA ALA A 198 -17.02 -2.86 4.23
C ALA A 198 -18.44 -2.46 4.65
N HIS A 199 -19.47 -3.21 4.23
CA HIS A 199 -20.88 -2.86 4.46
C HIS A 199 -21.61 -3.78 5.46
N LEU A 200 -21.06 -4.97 5.72
CA LEU A 200 -21.70 -5.99 6.55
C LEU A 200 -20.77 -6.43 7.68
N ILE A 201 -21.37 -6.78 8.82
CA ILE A 201 -20.68 -7.45 9.93
C ILE A 201 -20.83 -8.95 9.71
N LYS A 202 -19.70 -9.64 9.44
CA LYS A 202 -19.65 -11.08 9.21
C LYS A 202 -18.40 -11.67 9.86
N PRO A 203 -18.46 -12.92 10.36
CA PRO A 203 -17.24 -13.65 10.68
C PRO A 203 -16.42 -13.82 9.39
N PHE A 204 -15.14 -13.51 9.45
CA PHE A 204 -14.25 -13.59 8.30
C PHE A 204 -12.79 -13.72 8.74
N ASP A 205 -12.09 -14.68 8.17
CA ASP A 205 -10.70 -15.04 8.43
C ASP A 205 -10.04 -15.54 7.13
N GLU A 206 -8.82 -16.08 7.22
CA GLU A 206 -8.07 -16.59 6.08
C GLU A 206 -8.78 -17.78 5.39
N GLU A 207 -9.45 -18.64 6.16
CA GLU A 207 -10.17 -19.80 5.61
C GLU A 207 -11.39 -19.34 4.80
N GLU A 208 -12.16 -18.39 5.31
CA GLU A 208 -13.32 -17.83 4.61
C GLU A 208 -12.90 -17.04 3.36
N LEU A 209 -11.75 -16.35 3.40
CA LEU A 209 -11.15 -15.72 2.22
C LEU A 209 -10.82 -16.74 1.14
N HIS A 210 -10.13 -17.83 1.52
CA HIS A 210 -9.76 -18.89 0.58
C HIS A 210 -11.00 -19.59 0.01
N ARG A 211 -12.03 -19.84 0.83
CA ARG A 211 -13.31 -20.43 0.38
C ARG A 211 -14.04 -19.53 -0.63
N THR A 212 -13.98 -18.22 -0.45
CA THR A 212 -14.68 -17.26 -1.30
C THR A 212 -13.97 -17.02 -2.63
N THR A 213 -12.63 -17.02 -2.61
CA THR A 213 -11.81 -16.56 -3.75
C THR A 213 -10.96 -17.64 -4.41
N GLY A 214 -10.69 -18.75 -3.71
CA GLY A 214 -9.72 -19.77 -4.11
C GLY A 214 -8.26 -19.39 -3.88
N PHE A 215 -7.97 -18.23 -3.26
CA PHE A 215 -6.63 -17.71 -3.04
C PHE A 215 -6.40 -17.31 -1.58
N SER A 216 -5.14 -17.30 -1.15
CA SER A 216 -4.76 -16.77 0.16
C SER A 216 -4.64 -15.24 0.16
N SER A 217 -4.68 -14.62 1.32
CA SER A 217 -4.36 -13.19 1.50
C SER A 217 -2.98 -12.84 0.94
N GLN A 218 -1.99 -13.73 1.16
CA GLN A 218 -0.62 -13.57 0.65
C GLN A 218 -0.61 -13.46 -0.88
N THR A 219 -1.43 -14.27 -1.57
CA THR A 219 -1.55 -14.17 -3.03
C THR A 219 -2.03 -12.79 -3.46
N PHE A 220 -3.00 -12.21 -2.76
CA PHE A 220 -3.50 -10.87 -3.07
C PHE A 220 -2.47 -9.78 -2.78
N LEU A 221 -1.70 -9.91 -1.69
CA LEU A 221 -0.60 -8.99 -1.39
C LEU A 221 0.46 -9.02 -2.50
N GLU A 222 0.91 -10.21 -2.91
CA GLU A 222 1.90 -10.36 -3.99
C GLU A 222 1.40 -9.78 -5.32
N LYS A 223 0.09 -9.91 -5.58
CA LYS A 223 -0.55 -9.32 -6.76
C LYS A 223 -0.55 -7.80 -6.72
N ILE A 224 -0.78 -7.20 -5.56
CA ILE A 224 -0.65 -5.74 -5.32
C ILE A 224 0.81 -5.30 -5.51
N ILE A 225 1.77 -6.01 -4.91
CA ILE A 225 3.20 -5.75 -5.05
C ILE A 225 3.62 -5.83 -6.53
N GLN A 226 3.16 -6.83 -7.29
CA GLN A 226 3.43 -6.94 -8.72
C GLN A 226 2.97 -5.71 -9.51
N LEU A 227 1.79 -5.16 -9.19
CA LEU A 227 1.32 -3.92 -9.83
C LEU A 227 2.17 -2.71 -9.42
N ALA A 228 2.57 -2.64 -8.14
CA ALA A 228 3.41 -1.55 -7.63
C ALA A 228 4.77 -1.54 -8.31
N VAL A 229 5.47 -2.67 -8.32
CA VAL A 229 6.78 -2.83 -8.97
C VAL A 229 6.70 -2.56 -10.48
N PHE A 230 5.66 -3.07 -11.15
CA PHE A 230 5.46 -2.78 -12.57
C PHE A 230 5.26 -1.27 -12.84
N SER A 231 4.66 -0.55 -11.90
CA SER A 231 4.47 0.91 -11.98
C SER A 231 5.69 1.74 -11.57
N GLY A 232 6.84 1.09 -11.33
CA GLY A 232 8.10 1.75 -10.97
C GLY A 232 8.30 2.03 -9.48
N ILE A 233 7.51 1.42 -8.60
CA ILE A 233 7.67 1.54 -7.14
C ILE A 233 8.62 0.45 -6.67
N HIS A 234 9.67 0.82 -5.93
CA HIS A 234 10.57 -0.14 -5.30
C HIS A 234 9.92 -0.72 -4.04
N TYR A 235 9.82 -2.04 -3.98
CA TYR A 235 9.35 -2.81 -2.83
C TYR A 235 10.14 -4.12 -2.75
N ASP A 236 10.78 -4.39 -1.62
CA ASP A 236 11.51 -5.64 -1.39
C ASP A 236 10.53 -6.74 -0.95
N ASN A 237 10.27 -7.69 -1.84
CA ASN A 237 9.38 -8.83 -1.59
C ASN A 237 10.09 -10.01 -0.90
N ASP A 238 11.43 -10.03 -0.90
CA ASP A 238 12.21 -11.11 -0.29
C ASP A 238 12.52 -10.82 1.18
N LYS A 239 12.79 -9.54 1.50
CA LYS A 239 13.03 -9.07 2.86
C LYS A 239 12.08 -7.95 3.22
N PHE A 240 11.11 -8.27 4.06
CA PHE A 240 10.17 -7.30 4.56
C PHE A 240 10.88 -6.16 5.31
N TYR A 241 10.56 -4.93 4.93
CA TYR A 241 11.19 -3.72 5.45
C TYR A 241 11.17 -3.67 6.99
N PHE A 242 10.02 -3.96 7.59
CA PHE A 242 9.88 -3.96 9.05
C PHE A 242 10.72 -5.03 9.74
N ASP A 243 10.83 -6.23 9.17
CA ASP A 243 11.74 -7.26 9.71
C ASP A 243 13.19 -6.78 9.66
N LYS A 244 13.60 -6.16 8.53
CA LYS A 244 14.96 -5.62 8.34
C LYS A 244 15.30 -4.57 9.39
N VAL A 245 14.41 -3.62 9.67
CA VAL A 245 14.64 -2.57 10.68
C VAL A 245 14.51 -3.12 12.10
N ASN A 246 13.59 -4.06 12.36
CA ASN A 246 13.47 -4.73 13.65
C ASN A 246 14.77 -5.46 14.04
N GLU A 247 15.38 -6.18 13.10
CA GLU A 247 16.65 -6.87 13.32
C GLU A 247 17.81 -5.91 13.59
N LEU A 248 17.80 -4.72 12.97
CA LEU A 248 18.75 -3.66 13.32
C LEU A 248 18.55 -3.21 14.78
N ILE A 249 17.32 -2.88 15.17
CA ILE A 249 17.00 -2.42 16.53
C ILE A 249 17.43 -3.47 17.57
N LYS A 250 17.11 -4.75 17.33
CA LYS A 250 17.53 -5.87 18.19
C LYS A 250 19.06 -5.93 18.35
N ARG A 251 19.81 -5.78 17.26
CA ARG A 251 21.28 -5.77 17.32
C ARG A 251 21.84 -4.59 18.12
N ILE A 252 21.19 -3.42 18.10
CA ILE A 252 21.69 -2.24 18.82
C ILE A 252 21.59 -2.42 20.34
N TYR A 253 20.47 -2.93 20.88
CA TYR A 253 20.32 -3.07 22.34
C TYR A 253 20.82 -4.41 22.92
N HIS A 254 21.14 -5.39 22.08
CA HIS A 254 21.79 -6.63 22.51
C HIS A 254 23.32 -6.52 22.60
N ASN A 255 23.91 -5.51 21.94
CA ASN A 255 25.34 -5.19 22.02
C ASN A 255 25.60 -4.17 23.12
#